data_AF-A0A6L9IN32-F1
#
_entry.id   AF-A0A6L9IN32-F1
#
_cell.length_a   1.000
_cell.length_b   1.000
_cell.length_c   1.000
_cell.angle_alpha   90.00
_cell.angle_beta   90.00
_cell.angle_gamma   90.00
#
_symmetry.space_group_name_H-M   'P 1'
#
loop_
_entity.id
_entity.type
_entity.pdbx_description
1 polymer ?
#
loop_
_entity_poly.entity_id
_entity_poly.type
_entity_poly.pdbx_seq_one_letter_code
_entity_poly.pdbx_strand_id
1 'polypeptide(L)'
;MRVFSLLIVGLCGLLLMLTPAAGQGQEQPLVVFVEERELQMASVTDSGIDGLTRLAQTFTDLGARTRFVRLRDPLPDETQVIVLVRPRRRLPEAFLARIWKQVEQGANLLLALDPPGHVGTNTETVGSGLDTLMTLDYGIGLQDGFVATTSFTTLTAQDLVTSFLRVSPEINNHPVIEPLITYDVPLQVWGARHLRVEPFGPDTTAFPLLFAEPVFAENDNIFRNQNPLPLELNIGSDDQGRLIIGALGENERTGTRLALLADGEMVQNAYGFGRIPASVTPEHPGNVVFAQRLAAWLLELPQSAWPELLPRFTWLRLDGLDDDWNPALQPTLNPASDASILALSLQQVRAFRNEDFLYLLIDTATSPNPNVQVVFGFDSRGAGAADTIVVANRDRIYIQPEAGAQISIPDAAFVIADSIELRLPLRVTGISSRIPSLCLNSARELAFPTPPDCIESVAVTSIGENDPAAIRFESDLLVTVISTSRINLRNGPGTNFGVITTIPNGRVFAAVGRDAAGEWIQVQNARYQGWIASFLLAPNGDLQSLPVATE
;
A
#
# COMPACT_ATOMS: atom_id res chain seq x y z
N MET A 1 82.60 27.98 6.89
CA MET A 1 81.85 26.74 6.65
C MET A 1 81.89 25.86 7.89
N ARG A 2 80.89 26.00 8.76
CA ARG A 2 80.56 25.10 9.88
C ARG A 2 79.04 25.08 9.93
N VAL A 3 78.47 23.89 9.73
CA VAL A 3 77.03 23.65 9.62
C VAL A 3 76.44 23.58 11.03
N PHE A 4 75.37 24.34 11.26
CA PHE A 4 74.61 24.39 12.50
C PHE A 4 73.73 23.15 12.65
N SER A 5 73.78 22.55 13.84
CA SER A 5 72.88 21.49 14.32
C SER A 5 71.55 22.08 14.76
N LEU A 6 70.43 21.38 14.51
CA LEU A 6 69.23 21.50 15.30
C LEU A 6 68.54 20.13 15.48
N LEU A 7 68.24 19.86 16.76
CA LEU A 7 67.57 18.67 17.31
C LEU A 7 66.20 18.42 16.67
N ILE A 8 65.90 17.15 16.40
CA ILE A 8 64.53 16.65 16.21
C ILE A 8 64.13 15.92 17.50
N VAL A 9 63.10 16.44 18.17
CA VAL A 9 62.42 15.79 19.29
C VAL A 9 61.37 14.84 18.72
N GLY A 10 61.52 13.54 18.98
CA GLY A 10 60.51 12.53 18.68
C GLY A 10 59.43 12.52 19.76
N LEU A 11 58.19 12.81 19.38
CA LEU A 11 57.01 12.64 20.24
C LEU A 11 56.30 11.34 19.83
N CYS A 12 56.43 10.30 20.65
CA CYS A 12 55.62 9.07 20.54
C CYS A 12 54.20 9.38 21.02
N GLY A 13 53.28 9.59 20.08
CA GLY A 13 51.84 9.60 20.33
C GLY A 13 51.30 8.16 20.33
N LEU A 14 51.03 7.63 21.51
CA LEU A 14 50.37 6.34 21.72
C LEU A 14 48.89 6.49 21.32
N LEU A 15 48.51 5.99 20.15
CA LEU A 15 47.10 5.89 19.74
C LEU A 15 46.43 4.80 20.59
N LEU A 16 45.75 5.21 21.67
CA LEU A 16 44.79 4.37 22.39
C LEU A 16 43.59 4.14 21.45
N MET A 17 43.56 2.98 20.80
CA MET A 17 42.35 2.44 20.20
C MET A 17 41.34 2.22 21.33
N LEU A 18 40.39 3.14 21.46
CA LEU A 18 39.18 2.93 22.24
C LEU A 18 38.38 1.86 21.51
N THR A 19 38.54 0.61 21.93
CA THR A 19 37.53 -0.42 21.65
C THR A 19 36.22 0.07 22.25
N PRO A 20 35.09 0.03 21.53
CA PRO A 20 33.80 0.26 22.15
C PRO A 20 33.66 -0.77 23.26
N ALA A 21 33.51 -0.30 24.50
CA ALA A 21 33.13 -1.14 25.61
C ALA A 21 31.83 -1.84 25.20
N ALA A 22 31.86 -3.17 25.13
CA ALA A 22 30.65 -3.96 25.01
C ALA A 22 29.70 -3.50 26.12
N GLY A 23 28.62 -2.84 25.72
CA GLY A 23 27.52 -2.51 26.63
C GLY A 23 27.07 -3.79 27.32
N GLN A 24 26.83 -3.70 28.62
CA GLN A 24 26.23 -4.77 29.40
C GLN A 24 25.02 -5.30 28.64
N GLY A 25 24.97 -6.62 28.45
CA GLY A 25 23.99 -7.29 27.60
C GLY A 25 22.56 -6.94 27.98
N GLN A 26 21.98 -6.00 27.24
CA GLN A 26 20.56 -5.74 27.27
C GLN A 26 19.91 -6.98 26.65
N GLU A 27 19.15 -7.73 27.45
CA GLU A 27 18.45 -8.91 26.99
C GLU A 27 17.57 -8.52 25.79
N GLN A 28 17.70 -9.27 24.68
CA GLN A 28 16.91 -9.00 23.48
C GLN A 28 15.42 -9.03 23.83
N PRO A 29 14.60 -8.13 23.29
CA PRO A 29 13.19 -8.04 23.66
C PRO A 29 12.44 -9.32 23.30
N LEU A 30 11.50 -9.75 24.16
CA LEU A 30 10.73 -10.97 23.94
C LEU A 30 9.34 -10.65 23.39
N VAL A 31 9.04 -11.23 22.23
CA VAL A 31 7.73 -11.20 21.57
C VAL A 31 7.08 -12.57 21.73
N VAL A 32 5.93 -12.63 22.37
CA VAL A 32 5.17 -13.85 22.61
C VAL A 32 3.99 -13.93 21.65
N PHE A 33 4.01 -14.96 20.79
CA PHE A 33 2.88 -15.35 19.97
C PHE A 33 2.00 -16.30 20.77
N VAL A 34 0.79 -15.87 21.05
CA VAL A 34 -0.20 -16.71 21.72
C VAL A 34 -0.89 -17.57 20.68
N GLU A 35 -0.92 -18.89 20.92
CA GLU A 35 -1.58 -19.83 20.03
C GLU A 35 -2.49 -20.78 20.80
N GLU A 36 -3.73 -20.91 20.33
CA GLU A 36 -4.62 -21.96 20.82
C GLU A 36 -5.43 -22.60 19.72
N ARG A 37 -5.41 -23.94 19.72
CA ARG A 37 -6.10 -24.71 18.69
C ARG A 37 -7.61 -24.63 18.85
N GLU A 38 -8.09 -24.61 20.09
CA GLU A 38 -9.51 -24.50 20.44
C GLU A 38 -10.11 -23.16 20.01
N LEU A 39 -9.28 -22.10 19.93
CA LEU A 39 -9.67 -20.79 19.42
C LEU A 39 -9.39 -20.62 17.91
N GLN A 40 -8.75 -21.61 17.27
CA GLN A 40 -8.40 -21.60 15.85
C GLN A 40 -7.56 -20.37 15.44
N MET A 41 -6.63 -19.99 16.30
CA MET A 41 -5.71 -18.87 16.04
C MET A 41 -4.73 -19.18 14.91
N ALA A 42 -4.25 -18.13 14.25
CA ALA A 42 -3.12 -18.24 13.34
C ALA A 42 -1.85 -18.63 14.13
N SER A 43 -0.99 -19.45 13.52
CA SER A 43 0.17 -20.03 14.21
C SER A 43 1.50 -19.48 13.68
N VAL A 44 2.39 -19.10 14.59
CA VAL A 44 3.79 -18.74 14.32
C VAL A 44 4.64 -19.94 13.93
N THR A 45 4.19 -21.15 14.25
CA THR A 45 4.86 -22.39 13.86
C THR A 45 4.42 -22.92 12.50
N ASP A 46 3.36 -22.33 11.92
CA ASP A 46 2.88 -22.67 10.59
C ASP A 46 3.61 -21.85 9.51
N SER A 47 4.26 -22.56 8.57
CA SER A 47 4.90 -21.97 7.40
C SER A 47 3.98 -21.93 6.17
N GLY A 48 2.76 -22.46 6.30
CA GLY A 48 1.72 -22.47 5.29
C GLY A 48 1.03 -21.12 5.09
N ILE A 49 -0.10 -21.18 4.39
CA ILE A 49 -0.87 -20.03 3.89
C ILE A 49 -1.34 -19.13 5.06
N ASP A 50 -1.89 -19.74 6.10
CA ASP A 50 -2.52 -19.07 7.24
C ASP A 50 -1.53 -18.79 8.41
N GLY A 51 -0.25 -19.09 8.21
CA GLY A 51 0.78 -18.99 9.23
C GLY A 51 1.29 -17.57 9.48
N LEU A 52 2.04 -17.40 10.58
CA LEU A 52 2.62 -16.11 11.05
C LEU A 52 4.15 -16.09 11.03
N THR A 53 4.82 -17.07 10.42
CA THR A 53 6.28 -17.13 10.38
C THR A 53 6.91 -15.86 9.79
N ARG A 54 6.28 -15.19 8.83
CA ARG A 54 6.78 -13.91 8.27
C ARG A 54 6.60 -12.72 9.23
N LEU A 55 5.51 -12.69 10.00
CA LEU A 55 5.34 -11.69 11.06
C LEU A 55 6.39 -11.89 12.17
N ALA A 56 6.65 -13.13 12.58
CA ALA A 56 7.72 -13.41 13.53
C ALA A 56 9.11 -13.06 13.01
N GLN A 57 9.37 -13.29 11.71
CA GLN A 57 10.60 -12.84 11.07
C GLN A 57 10.73 -11.32 11.15
N THR A 58 9.64 -10.56 10.96
CA THR A 58 9.63 -9.09 11.08
C THR A 58 10.11 -8.63 12.46
N PHE A 59 9.62 -9.23 13.54
CA PHE A 59 10.12 -8.93 14.89
C PHE A 59 11.58 -9.37 15.10
N THR A 60 11.98 -10.51 14.52
CA THR A 60 13.35 -11.02 14.64
C THR A 60 14.37 -10.15 13.91
N ASP A 61 14.00 -9.62 12.74
CA ASP A 61 14.81 -8.67 11.96
C ASP A 61 15.04 -7.35 12.71
N LEU A 62 14.10 -6.99 13.60
CA LEU A 62 14.20 -5.85 14.53
C LEU A 62 14.97 -6.17 15.83
N GLY A 63 15.59 -7.35 15.92
CA GLY A 63 16.43 -7.75 17.05
C GLY A 63 15.68 -8.41 18.22
N ALA A 64 14.39 -8.70 18.06
CA ALA A 64 13.62 -9.41 19.08
C ALA A 64 13.79 -10.93 19.01
N ARG A 65 13.56 -11.59 20.14
CA ARG A 65 13.33 -13.04 20.20
C ARG A 65 11.83 -13.29 20.11
N THR A 66 11.44 -14.31 19.36
CA THR A 66 10.05 -14.73 19.27
C THR A 66 9.83 -16.08 19.97
N ARG A 67 8.68 -16.24 20.63
CA ARG A 67 8.31 -17.48 21.33
C ARG A 67 6.82 -17.74 21.20
N PHE A 68 6.44 -18.99 20.94
CA PHE A 68 5.04 -19.41 21.02
C PHE A 68 4.68 -19.75 22.48
N VAL A 69 3.45 -19.42 22.91
CA VAL A 69 2.88 -19.81 24.21
C VAL A 69 1.42 -20.23 24.03
N ARG A 70 1.00 -21.30 24.71
CA ARG A 70 -0.41 -21.74 24.75
C ARG A 70 -1.17 -21.00 25.84
N LEU A 71 -2.49 -20.86 25.71
CA LEU A 71 -3.30 -20.12 26.70
C LEU A 71 -3.17 -20.67 28.11
N ARG A 72 -2.99 -21.98 28.26
CA ARG A 72 -2.90 -22.63 29.56
C ARG A 72 -1.59 -22.35 30.29
N ASP A 73 -0.54 -22.02 29.56
CA ASP A 73 0.79 -21.79 30.10
C ASP A 73 0.93 -20.32 30.55
N PRO A 74 1.70 -20.01 31.61
CA PRO A 74 1.94 -18.63 32.00
C PRO A 74 2.76 -17.90 30.93
N LEU A 75 2.45 -16.62 30.71
CA LEU A 75 3.30 -15.73 29.93
C LEU A 75 4.60 -15.47 30.70
N PRO A 76 5.78 -15.48 30.04
CA PRO A 76 7.04 -15.10 30.66
C PRO A 76 7.00 -13.65 31.18
N ASP A 77 7.56 -13.39 32.36
CA ASP A 77 7.53 -12.06 32.99
C ASP A 77 8.27 -11.01 32.14
N GLU A 78 9.29 -11.43 31.38
CA GLU A 78 10.09 -10.59 30.47
C GLU A 78 9.42 -10.29 29.12
N THR A 79 8.15 -10.67 28.94
CA THR A 79 7.41 -10.42 27.69
C THR A 79 7.23 -8.93 27.47
N GLN A 80 7.73 -8.42 26.34
CA GLN A 80 7.55 -7.02 25.93
C GLN A 80 6.38 -6.84 24.97
N VAL A 81 6.15 -7.79 24.05
CA VAL A 81 5.02 -7.72 23.11
C VAL A 81 4.26 -9.03 23.14
N ILE A 82 2.95 -8.95 23.27
CA ILE A 82 2.02 -10.07 23.15
C ILE A 82 1.32 -9.96 21.79
N VAL A 83 1.31 -11.04 21.02
CA VAL A 83 0.72 -11.10 19.68
C VAL A 83 -0.40 -12.12 19.65
N LEU A 84 -1.61 -11.68 19.32
CA LEU A 84 -2.80 -12.50 19.12
C LEU A 84 -3.37 -12.22 17.73
N VAL A 85 -3.33 -13.22 16.86
CA VAL A 85 -3.86 -13.10 15.51
C VAL A 85 -4.94 -14.14 15.30
N ARG A 86 -6.12 -13.67 14.87
CA ARG A 86 -7.29 -14.46 14.51
C ARG A 86 -7.82 -15.42 15.58
N PRO A 87 -8.03 -15.01 16.84
CA PRO A 87 -8.85 -15.80 17.74
C PRO A 87 -10.26 -15.89 17.15
N ARG A 88 -10.62 -17.03 16.57
CA ARG A 88 -11.94 -17.23 15.92
C ARG A 88 -13.05 -17.55 16.91
N ARG A 89 -12.70 -17.62 18.20
CA ARG A 89 -13.61 -17.76 19.32
C ARG A 89 -13.21 -16.76 20.40
N ARG A 90 -14.20 -16.31 21.18
CA ARG A 90 -13.98 -15.44 22.34
C ARG A 90 -12.94 -16.00 23.30
N LEU A 91 -12.10 -15.12 23.82
CA LEU A 91 -11.10 -15.42 24.82
C LEU A 91 -11.79 -15.81 26.13
N PRO A 92 -11.40 -16.92 26.78
CA PRO A 92 -11.88 -17.22 28.13
C PRO A 92 -11.48 -16.12 29.12
N GLU A 93 -12.34 -15.78 30.08
CA GLU A 93 -12.09 -14.71 31.06
C GLU A 93 -10.76 -14.88 31.81
N ALA A 94 -10.45 -16.10 32.25
CA ALA A 94 -9.19 -16.40 32.93
C ALA A 94 -7.95 -16.18 32.04
N PHE A 95 -8.10 -16.33 30.73
CA PHE A 95 -7.04 -16.05 29.78
C PHE A 95 -6.90 -14.54 29.53
N LEU A 96 -8.02 -13.85 29.29
CA LEU A 96 -8.04 -12.40 29.17
C LEU A 96 -7.39 -11.71 30.38
N ALA A 97 -7.73 -12.14 31.60
CA ALA A 97 -7.13 -11.61 32.83
C ALA A 97 -5.61 -11.78 32.91
N ARG A 98 -5.06 -12.87 32.33
CA ARG A 98 -3.60 -13.10 32.30
C ARG A 98 -2.89 -12.21 31.28
N ILE A 99 -3.48 -12.03 30.09
CA ILE A 99 -2.96 -11.05 29.13
C ILE A 99 -2.97 -9.68 29.78
N TRP A 100 -4.11 -9.26 30.33
CA TRP A 100 -4.26 -7.91 30.86
C TRP A 100 -3.35 -7.64 32.05
N LYS A 101 -3.10 -8.65 32.90
CA LYS A 101 -2.08 -8.56 33.94
C LYS A 101 -0.70 -8.22 33.34
N GLN A 102 -0.29 -8.89 32.28
CA GLN A 102 1.02 -8.65 31.66
C GLN A 102 1.06 -7.28 30.95
N VAL A 103 -0.04 -6.86 30.34
CA VAL A 103 -0.19 -5.51 29.76
C VAL A 103 -0.07 -4.43 30.83
N GLU A 104 -0.76 -4.58 31.96
CA GLU A 104 -0.62 -3.68 33.12
C GLU A 104 0.79 -3.67 33.73
N GLN A 105 1.60 -4.70 33.45
CA GLN A 105 3.00 -4.80 33.89
C GLN A 105 4.00 -4.24 32.86
N GLY A 106 3.55 -3.71 31.73
CA GLY A 106 4.42 -3.05 30.74
C GLY A 106 4.48 -3.75 29.38
N ALA A 107 3.73 -4.83 29.15
CA ALA A 107 3.73 -5.46 27.82
C ALA A 107 2.81 -4.75 26.83
N ASN A 108 3.29 -4.54 25.62
CA ASN A 108 2.54 -4.04 24.49
C ASN A 108 1.72 -5.17 23.84
N LEU A 109 0.63 -4.82 23.16
CA LEU A 109 -0.33 -5.79 22.63
C LEU A 109 -0.60 -5.55 21.15
N LEU A 110 -0.43 -6.58 20.33
CA LEU A 110 -0.89 -6.64 18.94
C LEU A 110 -2.08 -7.61 18.85
N LEU A 111 -3.20 -7.09 18.39
CA LEU A 111 -4.43 -7.83 18.11
C LEU A 111 -4.78 -7.69 16.63
N ALA A 112 -5.12 -8.80 15.99
CA ALA A 112 -5.75 -8.81 14.68
C ALA A 112 -6.99 -9.71 14.73
N LEU A 113 -8.17 -9.11 14.58
CA LEU A 113 -9.47 -9.72 14.86
C LEU A 113 -10.39 -9.67 13.64
N ASP A 114 -10.76 -10.84 13.14
CA ASP A 114 -11.73 -10.97 12.05
C ASP A 114 -13.13 -10.49 12.48
N PRO A 115 -14.01 -10.14 11.53
CA PRO A 115 -15.41 -9.85 11.83
C PRO A 115 -16.17 -11.07 12.39
N PRO A 116 -17.13 -10.87 13.31
CA PRO A 116 -18.05 -11.92 13.75
C PRO A 116 -18.81 -12.53 12.55
N GLY A 117 -18.98 -13.85 12.57
CA GLY A 117 -19.68 -14.62 11.55
C GLY A 117 -18.86 -14.93 10.29
N HIS A 118 -17.95 -14.04 9.88
CA HIS A 118 -17.16 -14.22 8.64
C HIS A 118 -16.35 -15.53 8.66
N VAL A 119 -16.50 -16.33 7.61
CA VAL A 119 -15.91 -17.68 7.46
C VAL A 119 -16.26 -18.64 8.63
N GLY A 120 -17.29 -18.35 9.42
CA GLY A 120 -17.70 -19.13 10.60
C GLY A 120 -17.05 -18.69 11.92
N THR A 121 -16.49 -17.48 11.98
CA THR A 121 -15.87 -16.92 13.17
C THR A 121 -16.91 -16.54 14.24
N ASN A 122 -16.62 -16.81 15.52
CA ASN A 122 -17.43 -16.43 16.68
C ASN A 122 -16.55 -15.72 17.74
N THR A 123 -15.86 -14.68 17.28
CA THR A 123 -14.84 -13.94 18.04
C THR A 123 -15.44 -12.91 19.00
N GLU A 124 -14.57 -12.02 19.51
CA GLU A 124 -14.90 -10.87 20.33
C GLU A 124 -15.90 -9.96 19.63
N THR A 125 -16.83 -9.39 20.39
CA THR A 125 -17.89 -8.51 19.89
C THR A 125 -17.94 -7.23 20.72
N VAL A 126 -18.71 -6.25 20.26
CA VAL A 126 -19.00 -5.05 21.06
C VAL A 126 -19.52 -5.44 22.45
N GLY A 127 -19.01 -4.78 23.49
CA GLY A 127 -19.34 -5.02 24.88
C GLY A 127 -18.73 -6.29 25.50
N SER A 128 -17.85 -7.00 24.78
CA SER A 128 -17.09 -8.09 25.38
C SER A 128 -16.09 -7.59 26.42
N GLY A 129 -15.51 -8.51 27.21
CA GLY A 129 -14.48 -8.15 28.18
C GLY A 129 -13.24 -7.53 27.52
N LEU A 130 -12.80 -8.05 26.38
CA LEU A 130 -11.67 -7.49 25.65
C LEU A 130 -12.01 -6.09 25.10
N ASP A 131 -13.18 -5.93 24.47
CA ASP A 131 -13.66 -4.64 23.96
C ASP A 131 -13.73 -3.57 25.07
N THR A 132 -14.26 -3.95 26.24
CA THR A 132 -14.39 -3.07 27.39
C THR A 132 -13.02 -2.57 27.86
N LEU A 133 -12.06 -3.49 28.00
CA LEU A 133 -10.72 -3.17 28.47
C LEU A 133 -9.96 -2.30 27.45
N MET A 134 -10.02 -2.62 26.16
CA MET A 134 -9.42 -1.80 25.11
C MET A 134 -10.04 -0.40 25.02
N THR A 135 -11.36 -0.30 25.14
CA THR A 135 -12.05 1.00 25.10
C THR A 135 -11.60 1.87 26.27
N LEU A 136 -11.57 1.31 27.49
CA LEU A 136 -11.23 2.06 28.69
C LEU A 136 -9.74 2.44 28.77
N ASP A 137 -8.85 1.51 28.45
CA ASP A 137 -7.41 1.69 28.67
C ASP A 137 -6.66 2.23 27.45
N TYR A 138 -7.30 2.23 26.26
CA TYR A 138 -6.65 2.63 25.01
C TYR A 138 -7.52 3.47 24.07
N GLY A 139 -8.80 3.73 24.41
CA GLY A 139 -9.69 4.51 23.54
C GLY A 139 -10.05 3.80 22.23
N ILE A 140 -9.86 2.48 22.13
CA ILE A 140 -10.18 1.70 20.93
C ILE A 140 -11.32 0.72 21.23
N GLY A 141 -12.42 0.87 20.50
CA GLY A 141 -13.59 -0.02 20.59
C GLY A 141 -13.81 -0.84 19.32
N LEU A 142 -14.36 -2.03 19.48
CA LEU A 142 -14.83 -2.88 18.40
C LEU A 142 -16.16 -2.37 17.83
N GLN A 143 -16.43 -2.75 16.60
CA GLN A 143 -17.76 -2.72 15.98
C GLN A 143 -18.02 -4.02 15.23
N ASP A 144 -19.24 -4.56 15.29
CA ASP A 144 -19.53 -5.94 14.86
C ASP A 144 -19.78 -6.10 13.36
N GLY A 145 -20.06 -5.01 12.64
CA GLY A 145 -20.43 -5.07 11.24
C GLY A 145 -19.27 -5.47 10.31
N PHE A 146 -19.60 -6.29 9.31
CA PHE A 146 -18.70 -6.69 8.25
C PHE A 146 -18.60 -5.58 7.20
N VAL A 147 -17.39 -5.10 6.96
CA VAL A 147 -17.14 -4.01 6.01
C VAL A 147 -17.25 -4.53 4.59
N ALA A 148 -18.13 -3.91 3.80
CA ALA A 148 -18.40 -4.27 2.41
C ALA A 148 -18.57 -3.01 1.54
N THR A 149 -18.36 -3.19 0.23
CA THR A 149 -18.75 -2.22 -0.80
C THR A 149 -20.05 -2.67 -1.45
N THR A 150 -20.70 -1.79 -2.20
CA THR A 150 -21.92 -2.14 -2.95
C THR A 150 -21.67 -3.12 -4.11
N SER A 151 -20.40 -3.36 -4.48
CA SER A 151 -20.03 -4.38 -5.46
C SER A 151 -20.08 -5.80 -4.90
N PHE A 152 -20.02 -5.97 -3.57
CA PHE A 152 -19.99 -7.28 -2.94
C PHE A 152 -21.31 -8.03 -3.13
N THR A 153 -21.21 -9.35 -3.18
CA THR A 153 -22.35 -10.26 -3.12
C THR A 153 -22.27 -11.08 -1.83
N THR A 154 -23.36 -11.70 -1.42
CA THR A 154 -23.33 -12.65 -0.29
C THR A 154 -22.30 -13.77 -0.52
N LEU A 155 -22.11 -14.23 -1.76
CA LEU A 155 -21.11 -15.25 -2.08
C LEU A 155 -19.68 -14.72 -1.90
N THR A 156 -19.37 -13.53 -2.44
CA THR A 156 -18.03 -12.97 -2.35
C THR A 156 -17.67 -12.56 -0.93
N ALA A 157 -18.65 -12.10 -0.14
CA ALA A 157 -18.47 -11.78 1.27
C ALA A 157 -18.26 -13.01 2.17
N GLN A 158 -18.77 -14.19 1.78
CA GLN A 158 -18.63 -15.43 2.57
C GLN A 158 -17.31 -16.17 2.34
N ASP A 159 -16.63 -15.92 1.22
CA ASP A 159 -15.37 -16.55 0.86
C ASP A 159 -14.20 -15.60 1.10
N LEU A 160 -13.25 -16.07 1.89
CA LEU A 160 -12.08 -15.32 2.30
C LEU A 160 -11.24 -14.84 1.11
N VAL A 161 -11.14 -15.63 0.04
CA VAL A 161 -10.33 -15.29 -1.13
C VAL A 161 -10.96 -14.13 -1.93
N THR A 162 -12.26 -13.92 -1.79
CA THR A 162 -13.02 -12.92 -2.54
C THR A 162 -13.52 -11.76 -1.67
N SER A 163 -13.49 -11.85 -0.35
CA SER A 163 -13.93 -10.76 0.54
C SER A 163 -12.90 -9.64 0.71
N PHE A 164 -12.00 -9.50 -0.27
CA PHE A 164 -10.85 -8.61 -0.17
C PHE A 164 -11.21 -7.16 -0.52
N LEU A 165 -10.71 -6.22 0.29
CA LEU A 165 -10.91 -4.78 0.12
C LEU A 165 -9.59 -4.03 0.19
N ARG A 166 -9.47 -3.03 -0.67
CA ARG A 166 -8.39 -2.07 -0.55
C ARG A 166 -8.69 -1.10 0.58
N VAL A 167 -7.65 -0.72 1.31
CA VAL A 167 -7.74 0.19 2.44
C VAL A 167 -6.60 1.19 2.40
N SER A 168 -6.82 2.36 2.96
CA SER A 168 -5.91 3.50 2.84
C SER A 168 -5.42 3.95 4.22
N PRO A 169 -4.19 4.50 4.31
CA PRO A 169 -3.71 5.10 5.55
C PRO A 169 -4.48 6.37 5.88
N GLU A 170 -4.76 6.59 7.16
CA GLU A 170 -5.40 7.81 7.65
C GLU A 170 -4.54 9.05 7.44
N ILE A 171 -5.20 10.21 7.34
CA ILE A 171 -4.51 11.49 7.11
C ILE A 171 -4.06 12.07 8.46
N ASN A 172 -3.10 11.40 9.10
CA ASN A 172 -2.43 11.91 10.29
C ASN A 172 -0.91 11.63 10.24
N ASN A 173 -0.16 12.28 11.13
CA ASN A 173 1.30 12.25 11.10
C ASN A 173 1.89 11.10 11.93
N HIS A 174 1.14 10.02 12.19
CA HIS A 174 1.68 8.92 12.98
C HIS A 174 2.80 8.20 12.19
N PRO A 175 4.01 8.03 12.76
CA PRO A 175 5.17 7.49 12.04
C PRO A 175 4.94 6.10 11.42
N VAL A 176 4.03 5.29 11.99
CA VAL A 176 3.72 3.93 11.49
C VAL A 176 3.17 3.94 10.06
N ILE A 177 2.39 4.96 9.71
CA ILE A 177 1.72 5.07 8.41
C ILE A 177 2.32 6.17 7.52
N GLU A 178 3.26 6.97 8.03
CA GLU A 178 3.84 8.09 7.30
C GLU A 178 4.33 7.71 5.89
N PRO A 179 5.08 6.61 5.67
CA PRO A 179 5.51 6.26 4.32
C PRO A 179 4.34 5.88 3.41
N LEU A 180 3.28 5.30 3.97
CA LEU A 180 2.11 4.88 3.20
C LEU A 180 1.34 6.11 2.70
N ILE A 181 1.29 7.18 3.50
CA ILE A 181 0.72 8.48 3.11
C ILE A 181 1.62 9.14 2.06
N THR A 182 2.91 9.25 2.37
CA THR A 182 3.90 9.96 1.54
C THR A 182 4.00 9.40 0.13
N TYR A 183 3.88 8.07 -0.04
CA TYR A 183 3.98 7.40 -1.34
C TYR A 183 2.65 6.91 -1.90
N ASP A 184 1.52 7.27 -1.26
CA ASP A 184 0.16 6.89 -1.65
C ASP A 184 0.04 5.37 -1.85
N VAL A 185 0.41 4.62 -0.82
CA VAL A 185 0.45 3.14 -0.86
C VAL A 185 -0.70 2.56 -0.06
N PRO A 186 -1.65 1.89 -0.74
CA PRO A 186 -2.75 1.24 -0.06
C PRO A 186 -2.30 -0.08 0.57
N LEU A 187 -3.15 -0.59 1.47
CA LEU A 187 -3.05 -1.93 2.02
C LEU A 187 -4.24 -2.77 1.55
N GLN A 188 -4.16 -4.07 1.83
CA GLN A 188 -5.17 -5.05 1.50
C GLN A 188 -5.69 -5.74 2.77
N VAL A 189 -7.00 -5.93 2.86
CA VAL A 189 -7.67 -6.78 3.86
C VAL A 189 -8.49 -7.88 3.17
N TRP A 190 -8.86 -8.94 3.90
CA TRP A 190 -9.68 -10.07 3.45
C TRP A 190 -10.86 -10.31 4.39
N GLY A 191 -11.81 -9.38 4.37
CA GLY A 191 -12.95 -9.36 5.28
C GLY A 191 -12.60 -8.70 6.61
N ALA A 192 -12.85 -7.40 6.70
CA ALA A 192 -12.59 -6.62 7.89
C ALA A 192 -13.89 -6.30 8.65
N ARG A 193 -13.77 -6.13 9.96
CA ARG A 193 -14.74 -5.34 10.73
C ARG A 193 -14.34 -3.86 10.70
N HIS A 194 -15.12 -3.00 11.34
CA HIS A 194 -14.70 -1.64 11.63
C HIS A 194 -14.52 -1.41 13.12
N LEU A 195 -13.92 -0.26 13.46
CA LEU A 195 -13.50 0.11 14.80
C LEU A 195 -14.03 1.50 15.18
N ARG A 196 -14.15 1.74 16.48
CA ARG A 196 -14.34 3.08 17.06
C ARG A 196 -13.02 3.53 17.67
N VAL A 197 -12.67 4.79 17.45
CA VAL A 197 -11.48 5.42 18.05
C VAL A 197 -11.90 6.67 18.79
N GLU A 198 -11.54 6.74 20.06
CA GLU A 198 -11.72 7.88 20.96
C GLU A 198 -10.34 8.51 21.19
N PRO A 199 -9.97 9.58 20.45
CA PRO A 199 -8.57 10.01 20.38
C PRO A 199 -7.96 10.50 21.69
N PHE A 200 -8.79 10.95 22.63
CA PHE A 200 -8.35 11.50 23.91
C PHE A 200 -9.21 10.94 25.04
N GLY A 201 -8.57 10.31 26.01
CA GLY A 201 -9.13 9.98 27.32
C GLY A 201 -8.26 10.53 28.46
N PRO A 202 -8.64 10.30 29.72
CA PRO A 202 -7.92 10.84 30.88
C PRO A 202 -6.44 10.44 30.97
N ASP A 203 -6.11 9.21 30.55
CA ASP A 203 -4.75 8.65 30.54
C ASP A 203 -4.49 7.88 29.23
N THR A 204 -5.22 8.22 28.16
CA THR A 204 -5.21 7.45 26.91
C THR A 204 -5.15 8.37 25.71
N THR A 205 -4.32 7.99 24.73
CA THR A 205 -4.27 8.62 23.42
C THR A 205 -4.48 7.55 22.35
N ALA A 206 -5.38 7.79 21.40
CA ALA A 206 -5.69 6.83 20.34
C ALA A 206 -5.58 7.46 18.94
N PHE A 207 -5.08 6.68 18.00
CA PHE A 207 -4.83 7.09 16.62
C PHE A 207 -5.54 6.14 15.65
N PRO A 208 -6.48 6.61 14.83
CA PRO A 208 -6.94 5.83 13.70
C PRO A 208 -5.79 5.75 12.69
N LEU A 209 -5.49 4.57 12.17
CA LEU A 209 -4.37 4.38 11.24
C LEU A 209 -4.82 4.10 9.82
N LEU A 210 -5.88 3.34 9.66
CA LEU A 210 -6.31 2.79 8.40
C LEU A 210 -7.82 2.93 8.28
N PHE A 211 -8.29 3.24 7.09
CA PHE A 211 -9.71 3.31 6.78
C PHE A 211 -10.04 2.63 5.44
N ALA A 212 -11.30 2.25 5.28
CA ALA A 212 -11.89 1.91 3.99
C ALA A 212 -12.96 2.94 3.63
N GLU A 213 -13.03 3.35 2.36
CA GLU A 213 -14.07 4.24 1.82
C GLU A 213 -14.21 4.10 0.30
N PRO A 214 -15.41 4.34 -0.27
CA PRO A 214 -16.70 4.36 0.40
C PRO A 214 -17.17 2.93 0.71
N VAL A 215 -17.55 2.67 1.96
CA VAL A 215 -18.00 1.34 2.41
C VAL A 215 -19.20 1.47 3.33
N PHE A 216 -19.83 0.33 3.63
CA PHE A 216 -20.76 0.19 4.73
C PHE A 216 -20.41 -1.02 5.59
N ALA A 217 -20.88 -1.03 6.83
CA ALA A 217 -20.72 -2.15 7.74
C ALA A 217 -22.05 -2.88 7.90
N GLU A 218 -22.15 -4.05 7.27
CA GLU A 218 -23.32 -4.92 7.36
C GLU A 218 -23.39 -5.57 8.74
N ASN A 219 -24.41 -5.21 9.50
CA ASN A 219 -24.64 -5.70 10.86
C ASN A 219 -25.63 -6.88 10.91
N ASP A 220 -26.35 -7.14 9.81
CA ASP A 220 -27.24 -8.28 9.73
C ASP A 220 -26.49 -9.61 9.60
N ASN A 221 -27.19 -10.69 9.92
CA ASN A 221 -26.59 -12.02 9.98
C ASN A 221 -26.50 -12.67 8.58
N ILE A 222 -25.63 -12.11 7.73
CA ILE A 222 -25.38 -12.55 6.35
C ILE A 222 -24.59 -13.87 6.25
N PHE A 223 -24.02 -14.34 7.37
CA PHE A 223 -23.15 -15.52 7.43
C PHE A 223 -23.85 -16.80 7.92
N ARG A 224 -25.19 -16.80 8.07
CA ARG A 224 -25.90 -18.02 8.50
C ARG A 224 -25.83 -19.10 7.45
N ASN A 225 -25.48 -20.32 7.89
CA ASN A 225 -25.54 -21.53 7.06
C ASN A 225 -26.97 -21.88 6.58
N GLN A 226 -28.00 -21.34 7.23
CA GLN A 226 -29.41 -21.52 6.86
C GLN A 226 -30.09 -20.15 6.79
N ASN A 227 -30.71 -19.87 5.64
CA ASN A 227 -31.43 -18.61 5.36
C ASN A 227 -30.62 -17.37 5.77
N PRO A 228 -29.42 -17.15 5.21
CA PRO A 228 -28.70 -15.90 5.43
C PRO A 228 -29.55 -14.72 4.96
N LEU A 229 -29.46 -13.60 5.69
CA LEU A 229 -30.01 -12.34 5.21
C LEU A 229 -29.18 -11.87 3.99
N PRO A 230 -29.80 -11.15 3.03
CA PRO A 230 -29.06 -10.59 1.91
C PRO A 230 -27.99 -9.62 2.42
N LEU A 231 -26.90 -9.50 1.68
CA LEU A 231 -25.94 -8.41 1.90
C LEU A 231 -26.51 -7.17 1.22
N GLU A 232 -26.93 -6.17 1.99
CA GLU A 232 -27.53 -4.95 1.46
C GLU A 232 -27.22 -3.74 2.33
N LEU A 233 -27.10 -2.56 1.69
CA LEU A 233 -26.90 -1.31 2.43
C LEU A 233 -28.23 -0.89 3.09
N ASN A 234 -28.30 -0.99 4.41
CA ASN A 234 -29.46 -0.60 5.22
C ASN A 234 -29.31 0.83 5.77
N ILE A 235 -29.79 1.81 5.00
CA ILE A 235 -29.67 3.23 5.35
C ILE A 235 -30.27 3.52 6.74
N GLY A 236 -29.45 4.10 7.62
CA GLY A 236 -29.83 4.46 8.99
C GLY A 236 -29.68 3.34 10.01
N SER A 237 -29.32 2.13 9.58
CA SER A 237 -28.94 1.00 10.42
C SER A 237 -27.43 0.72 10.31
N ASP A 238 -26.91 0.72 9.09
CA ASP A 238 -25.51 0.43 8.84
C ASP A 238 -24.65 1.69 8.98
N ASP A 239 -23.48 1.52 9.59
CA ASP A 239 -22.44 2.52 9.55
C ASP A 239 -21.91 2.60 8.11
N GLN A 240 -21.72 3.82 7.61
CA GLN A 240 -21.43 4.06 6.19
C GLN A 240 -20.43 5.21 5.98
N GLY A 241 -19.77 5.18 4.82
CA GLY A 241 -18.80 6.19 4.40
C GLY A 241 -17.38 5.73 4.65
N ARG A 242 -16.63 6.51 5.44
CA ARG A 242 -15.27 6.20 5.86
C ARG A 242 -15.30 5.45 7.18
N LEU A 243 -14.85 4.20 7.18
CA LEU A 243 -14.83 3.36 8.38
C LEU A 243 -13.39 2.99 8.77
N ILE A 244 -13.06 3.11 10.05
CA ILE A 244 -11.74 2.80 10.60
C ILE A 244 -11.59 1.29 10.71
N ILE A 245 -10.45 0.75 10.28
CA ILE A 245 -10.17 -0.69 10.25
C ILE A 245 -8.83 -1.05 10.93
N GLY A 246 -8.12 -0.03 11.43
CA GLY A 246 -6.86 -0.22 12.15
C GLY A 246 -6.62 0.99 13.04
N ALA A 247 -6.20 0.74 14.27
CA ALA A 247 -5.97 1.80 15.27
C ALA A 247 -4.82 1.46 16.21
N LEU A 248 -4.20 2.50 16.76
CA LEU A 248 -3.24 2.42 17.86
C LEU A 248 -3.79 3.12 19.09
N GLY A 249 -3.44 2.61 20.26
CA GLY A 249 -3.71 3.25 21.53
C GLY A 249 -2.45 3.25 22.38
N GLU A 250 -2.25 4.32 23.13
CA GLU A 250 -1.20 4.46 24.12
C GLU A 250 -1.86 4.73 25.47
N ASN A 251 -1.43 3.99 26.49
CA ASN A 251 -1.84 4.19 27.87
C ASN A 251 -0.74 4.95 28.60
N GLU A 252 -0.99 6.21 28.95
CA GLU A 252 0.00 7.10 29.55
C GLU A 252 0.33 6.73 31.01
N ARG A 253 -0.58 6.02 31.68
CA ARG A 253 -0.38 5.54 33.07
C ARG A 253 0.59 4.37 33.13
N THR A 254 0.46 3.38 32.24
CA THR A 254 1.31 2.18 32.21
C THR A 254 2.50 2.34 31.27
N GLY A 255 2.45 3.30 30.34
CA GLY A 255 3.41 3.46 29.25
C GLY A 255 3.26 2.43 28.13
N THR A 256 2.18 1.64 28.12
CA THR A 256 2.00 0.54 27.16
C THR A 256 1.26 0.96 25.90
N ARG A 257 1.44 0.15 24.86
CA ARG A 257 0.95 0.35 23.50
C ARG A 257 0.05 -0.79 23.07
N LEU A 258 -1.05 -0.47 22.43
CA LEU A 258 -1.98 -1.41 21.82
C LEU A 258 -2.12 -1.11 20.33
N ALA A 259 -2.02 -2.15 19.51
CA ALA A 259 -2.36 -2.11 18.09
C ALA A 259 -3.53 -3.06 17.83
N LEU A 260 -4.59 -2.56 17.20
CA LEU A 260 -5.74 -3.34 16.78
C LEU A 260 -5.91 -3.27 15.26
N LEU A 261 -5.85 -4.43 14.62
CA LEU A 261 -6.16 -4.62 13.21
C LEU A 261 -7.52 -5.31 13.09
N ALA A 262 -8.39 -4.80 12.22
CA ALA A 262 -9.75 -5.32 12.03
C ALA A 262 -9.83 -6.53 11.08
N ASP A 263 -8.67 -7.06 10.67
CA ASP A 263 -8.50 -8.22 9.82
C ASP A 263 -7.19 -8.93 10.17
N GLY A 264 -7.26 -10.25 10.40
CA GLY A 264 -6.10 -11.06 10.70
C GLY A 264 -5.20 -11.36 9.51
N GLU A 265 -5.78 -11.41 8.33
CA GLU A 265 -5.13 -11.78 7.08
C GLU A 265 -4.10 -10.73 6.66
N MET A 266 -4.26 -9.49 7.13
CA MET A 266 -3.27 -8.42 6.99
C MET A 266 -1.84 -8.82 7.38
N VAL A 267 -1.70 -9.78 8.30
CA VAL A 267 -0.39 -10.21 8.83
C VAL A 267 -0.08 -11.70 8.63
N GLN A 268 -0.89 -12.42 7.83
CA GLN A 268 -0.66 -13.83 7.50
C GLN A 268 0.20 -14.02 6.25
N ASN A 269 0.90 -15.17 6.20
CA ASN A 269 1.96 -15.46 5.23
C ASN A 269 1.56 -15.32 3.76
N ALA A 270 0.39 -15.81 3.36
CA ALA A 270 -0.04 -15.81 1.96
C ALA A 270 -1.06 -14.71 1.62
N TYR A 271 -1.47 -13.90 2.60
CA TYR A 271 -2.38 -12.78 2.43
C TYR A 271 -1.61 -11.47 2.48
N GLY A 272 -1.65 -10.70 3.57
CA GLY A 272 -0.94 -9.43 3.65
C GLY A 272 0.59 -9.55 3.50
N PHE A 273 1.18 -10.70 3.86
CA PHE A 273 2.58 -11.00 3.58
C PHE A 273 2.80 -11.78 2.27
N GLY A 274 1.78 -11.91 1.43
CA GLY A 274 1.80 -12.56 0.13
C GLY A 274 2.96 -12.10 -0.75
N ARG A 275 3.41 -12.97 -1.64
CA ARG A 275 4.58 -12.72 -2.52
C ARG A 275 4.23 -13.09 -3.94
N ILE A 276 4.79 -12.32 -4.87
CA ILE A 276 4.71 -12.65 -6.29
C ILE A 276 5.26 -14.07 -6.50
N PRO A 277 4.57 -14.96 -7.24
CA PRO A 277 5.02 -16.33 -7.44
C PRO A 277 6.46 -16.44 -7.95
N ALA A 278 7.22 -17.38 -7.38
CA ALA A 278 8.65 -17.58 -7.65
C ALA A 278 9.55 -16.36 -7.35
N SER A 279 9.06 -15.38 -6.58
CA SER A 279 9.82 -14.22 -6.09
C SER A 279 9.79 -14.11 -4.57
N VAL A 280 10.74 -13.36 -4.02
CA VAL A 280 10.72 -12.89 -2.63
C VAL A 280 10.03 -11.53 -2.48
N THR A 281 9.72 -10.87 -3.60
CA THR A 281 9.05 -9.57 -3.66
C THR A 281 7.64 -9.69 -3.09
N PRO A 282 7.27 -8.86 -2.09
CA PRO A 282 5.90 -8.76 -1.60
C PRO A 282 4.91 -8.42 -2.71
N GLU A 283 3.76 -9.07 -2.66
CA GLU A 283 2.62 -8.74 -3.51
C GLU A 283 1.86 -7.52 -2.99
N HIS A 284 1.80 -7.39 -1.66
CA HIS A 284 1.18 -6.27 -0.96
C HIS A 284 2.25 -5.51 -0.15
N PRO A 285 3.10 -4.69 -0.80
CA PRO A 285 4.19 -3.99 -0.12
C PRO A 285 3.69 -3.05 0.99
N GLY A 286 2.50 -2.45 0.85
CA GLY A 286 1.88 -1.63 1.88
C GLY A 286 1.68 -2.39 3.20
N ASN A 287 1.11 -3.60 3.16
CA ASN A 287 0.95 -4.47 4.34
C ASN A 287 2.28 -4.80 5.02
N VAL A 288 3.33 -5.09 4.22
CA VAL A 288 4.66 -5.43 4.76
C VAL A 288 5.33 -4.22 5.41
N VAL A 289 5.34 -3.06 4.75
CA VAL A 289 5.88 -1.81 5.31
C VAL A 289 5.13 -1.43 6.58
N PHE A 290 3.80 -1.53 6.56
CA PHE A 290 2.96 -1.29 7.73
C PHE A 290 3.33 -2.19 8.90
N ALA A 291 3.42 -3.51 8.68
CA ALA A 291 3.74 -4.47 9.74
C ALA A 291 5.16 -4.26 10.30
N GLN A 292 6.13 -3.91 9.45
CA GLN A 292 7.51 -3.57 9.87
C GLN A 292 7.55 -2.34 10.79
N ARG A 293 6.85 -1.28 10.41
CA ARG A 293 6.79 -0.03 11.19
C ARG A 293 5.99 -0.25 12.49
N LEU A 294 4.89 -1.00 12.42
CA LEU A 294 4.07 -1.36 13.57
C LEU A 294 4.85 -2.19 14.58
N ALA A 295 5.60 -3.19 14.13
CA ALA A 295 6.46 -4.01 14.99
C ALA A 295 7.55 -3.17 15.66
N ALA A 296 8.18 -2.23 14.95
CA ALA A 296 9.17 -1.33 15.52
C ALA A 296 8.56 -0.39 16.58
N TRP A 297 7.33 0.09 16.35
CA TRP A 297 6.59 0.88 17.34
C TRP A 297 6.21 0.03 18.56
N LEU A 298 5.74 -1.20 18.41
CA LEU A 298 5.43 -2.09 19.55
C LEU A 298 6.68 -2.51 20.34
N LEU A 299 7.85 -2.56 19.70
CA LEU A 299 9.14 -2.81 20.37
C LEU A 299 9.74 -1.54 21.00
N GLU A 300 9.07 -0.40 20.89
CA GLU A 300 9.52 0.90 21.42
C GLU A 300 10.89 1.34 20.88
N LEU A 301 11.20 0.95 19.65
CA LEU A 301 12.46 1.33 19.01
C LEU A 301 12.45 2.82 18.64
N PRO A 302 13.58 3.53 18.78
CA PRO A 302 13.70 4.89 18.26
C PRO A 302 13.49 4.89 16.74
N GLN A 303 12.86 5.93 16.19
CA GLN A 303 12.54 6.00 14.76
C GLN A 303 13.76 5.85 13.83
N SER A 304 14.95 6.26 14.29
CA SER A 304 16.20 6.06 13.56
C SER A 304 16.61 4.58 13.38
N ALA A 305 16.02 3.67 14.15
CA ALA A 305 16.22 2.22 14.06
C ALA A 305 15.08 1.52 13.31
N TRP A 306 14.09 2.27 12.80
CA TRP A 306 12.99 1.67 12.06
C TRP A 306 13.46 1.21 10.68
N PRO A 307 12.87 0.14 10.12
CA PRO A 307 13.31 -0.40 8.84
C PRO A 307 13.24 0.62 7.71
N GLU A 308 14.24 0.57 6.82
CA GLU A 308 14.17 1.23 5.52
C GLU A 308 13.03 0.65 4.68
N LEU A 309 12.58 1.43 3.69
CA LEU A 309 11.55 0.96 2.78
C LEU A 309 12.06 -0.18 1.90
N LEU A 310 11.13 -1.01 1.43
CA LEU A 310 11.44 -2.25 0.73
C LEU A 310 12.26 -1.96 -0.54
N PRO A 311 13.38 -2.66 -0.77
CA PRO A 311 14.13 -2.51 -2.01
C PRO A 311 13.34 -3.06 -3.20
N ARG A 312 13.73 -2.66 -4.42
CA ARG A 312 13.07 -3.04 -5.70
C ARG A 312 11.67 -2.47 -5.89
N PHE A 313 11.32 -1.45 -5.11
CA PHE A 313 10.15 -0.62 -5.33
C PHE A 313 10.62 0.82 -5.53
N THR A 314 9.91 1.53 -6.41
CA THR A 314 10.14 2.95 -6.62
C THR A 314 9.40 3.74 -5.54
N TRP A 315 10.16 4.31 -4.61
CA TRP A 315 9.67 5.19 -3.55
C TRP A 315 9.94 6.65 -3.93
N LEU A 316 9.11 7.19 -4.83
CA LEU A 316 9.20 8.58 -5.30
C LEU A 316 7.97 9.36 -4.81
N ARG A 317 8.22 10.46 -4.09
CA ARG A 317 7.19 11.38 -3.59
C ARG A 317 6.91 12.39 -4.69
N LEU A 318 5.66 12.43 -5.16
CA LEU A 318 5.25 13.42 -6.15
C LEU A 318 4.87 14.73 -5.44
N ASP A 319 5.82 15.63 -5.27
CA ASP A 319 5.68 16.92 -4.58
C ASP A 319 6.18 18.13 -5.40
N GLY A 320 6.75 17.89 -6.58
CA GLY A 320 7.31 18.91 -7.46
C GLY A 320 8.74 19.33 -7.08
N LEU A 321 9.44 18.57 -6.24
CA LEU A 321 10.84 18.77 -5.86
C LEU A 321 11.72 17.68 -6.50
N ASP A 322 13.04 17.84 -6.42
CA ASP A 322 14.01 16.89 -7.01
C ASP A 322 14.90 16.18 -5.97
N ASP A 323 14.56 16.29 -4.69
CA ASP A 323 15.36 15.82 -3.55
C ASP A 323 15.43 14.29 -3.45
N ASP A 324 14.45 13.58 -3.99
CA ASP A 324 14.35 12.12 -4.00
C ASP A 324 14.66 11.49 -5.37
N TRP A 325 14.96 12.31 -6.39
CA TRP A 325 15.34 11.82 -7.71
C TRP A 325 16.77 11.31 -7.73
N ASN A 326 17.01 10.17 -8.40
CA ASN A 326 18.35 9.65 -8.57
C ASN A 326 19.22 10.62 -9.40
N PRO A 327 20.28 11.23 -8.82
CA PRO A 327 21.10 12.23 -9.50
C PRO A 327 21.93 11.65 -10.65
N ALA A 328 22.03 10.31 -10.76
CA ALA A 328 22.71 9.65 -11.87
C ALA A 328 21.87 9.63 -13.17
N LEU A 329 20.55 9.90 -13.09
CA LEU A 329 19.68 9.99 -14.26
C LEU A 329 20.11 11.16 -15.15
N GLN A 330 20.56 10.84 -16.36
CA GLN A 330 21.04 11.86 -17.29
C GLN A 330 19.85 12.66 -17.85
N PRO A 331 19.86 14.01 -17.71
CA PRO A 331 18.81 14.84 -18.26
C PRO A 331 18.91 14.92 -19.79
N THR A 332 17.74 15.04 -20.44
CA THR A 332 17.67 15.54 -21.81
C THR A 332 17.59 17.06 -21.73
N LEU A 333 18.55 17.76 -22.36
CA LEU A 333 18.64 19.22 -22.31
C LEU A 333 17.87 19.87 -23.45
N ASN A 334 17.16 20.96 -23.17
CA ASN A 334 16.56 21.80 -24.19
C ASN A 334 17.65 22.66 -24.85
N PRO A 335 17.76 22.70 -26.19
CA PRO A 335 18.66 23.65 -26.84
C PRO A 335 18.30 25.10 -26.50
N ALA A 336 19.32 25.89 -26.16
CA ALA A 336 19.20 27.28 -25.67
C ALA A 336 18.61 28.31 -26.66
N SER A 337 18.04 27.88 -27.79
CA SER A 337 17.62 28.74 -28.90
C SER A 337 16.12 28.93 -29.06
N ASP A 338 15.27 28.38 -28.18
CA ASP A 338 13.83 28.58 -28.29
C ASP A 338 13.35 29.79 -27.47
N ALA A 339 12.60 30.68 -28.12
CA ALA A 339 12.14 31.94 -27.55
C ALA A 339 10.78 31.76 -26.88
N SER A 340 10.75 31.08 -25.74
CA SER A 340 9.56 30.97 -24.89
C SER A 340 9.53 32.04 -23.80
N ILE A 341 8.35 32.30 -23.22
CA ILE A 341 8.26 33.10 -21.99
C ILE A 341 8.93 32.34 -20.84
N LEU A 342 9.65 33.04 -19.94
CA LEU A 342 10.47 32.40 -18.90
C LEU A 342 9.72 31.33 -18.08
N ALA A 343 8.43 31.56 -17.78
CA ALA A 343 7.60 30.64 -16.99
C ALA A 343 7.14 29.37 -17.75
N LEU A 344 7.36 29.30 -19.06
CA LEU A 344 7.18 28.12 -19.92
C LEU A 344 8.51 27.71 -20.58
N SER A 345 9.64 28.28 -20.14
CA SER A 345 10.94 28.00 -20.72
C SER A 345 11.48 26.70 -20.14
N LEU A 346 11.34 25.62 -20.91
CA LEU A 346 11.82 24.29 -20.56
C LEU A 346 13.35 24.29 -20.60
N GLN A 347 14.00 23.73 -19.57
CA GLN A 347 15.47 23.64 -19.50
C GLN A 347 15.95 22.22 -19.71
N GLN A 348 15.33 21.28 -19.00
CA GLN A 348 15.70 19.87 -19.09
C GLN A 348 14.57 18.96 -18.62
N VAL A 349 14.65 17.70 -19.04
CA VAL A 349 13.75 16.64 -18.60
C VAL A 349 14.56 15.43 -18.16
N ARG A 350 14.33 14.97 -16.94
CA ARG A 350 14.74 13.65 -16.46
C ARG A 350 13.54 12.72 -16.56
N ALA A 351 13.74 11.52 -17.11
CA ALA A 351 12.67 10.54 -17.21
C ALA A 351 13.18 9.11 -16.96
N PHE A 352 12.41 8.35 -16.19
CA PHE A 352 12.64 6.93 -16.01
C PHE A 352 11.32 6.18 -15.93
N ARG A 353 11.35 4.87 -16.15
CA ARG A 353 10.20 4.00 -15.94
C ARG A 353 10.58 2.82 -15.06
N ASN A 354 9.65 2.46 -14.19
CA ASN A 354 9.69 1.19 -13.47
C ASN A 354 8.86 0.15 -14.27
N GLU A 355 8.40 -0.92 -13.63
CA GLU A 355 7.60 -1.96 -14.29
C GLU A 355 6.12 -1.58 -14.51
N ASP A 356 5.63 -0.50 -13.89
CA ASP A 356 4.21 -0.12 -13.86
C ASP A 356 3.94 1.31 -14.39
N PHE A 357 4.84 2.27 -14.14
CA PHE A 357 4.70 3.70 -14.49
C PHE A 357 5.96 4.30 -15.14
N LEU A 358 5.73 5.35 -15.93
CA LEU A 358 6.70 6.33 -16.40
C LEU A 358 6.68 7.54 -15.46
N TYR A 359 7.87 8.01 -15.07
CA TYR A 359 8.10 9.17 -14.23
C TYR A 359 8.86 10.24 -15.00
N LEU A 360 8.45 11.50 -14.86
CA LEU A 360 9.16 12.64 -15.43
C LEU A 360 9.34 13.75 -14.40
N LEU A 361 10.51 14.38 -14.45
CA LEU A 361 10.82 15.63 -13.79
C LEU A 361 11.22 16.64 -14.86
N ILE A 362 10.47 17.74 -14.93
CA ILE A 362 10.65 18.79 -15.93
C ILE A 362 11.07 20.06 -15.19
N ASP A 363 12.29 20.51 -15.49
CA ASP A 363 12.84 21.72 -14.92
C ASP A 363 12.65 22.89 -15.90
N THR A 364 12.19 24.02 -15.38
CA THR A 364 11.99 25.27 -16.13
C THR A 364 12.97 26.35 -15.68
N ALA A 365 13.13 27.41 -16.49
CA ALA A 365 14.09 28.49 -16.20
C ALA A 365 13.77 29.29 -14.92
N THR A 366 12.50 29.29 -14.53
CA THR A 366 11.97 29.83 -13.27
C THR A 366 10.96 28.84 -12.70
N SER A 367 10.45 29.05 -11.47
CA SER A 367 9.34 28.25 -10.94
C SER A 367 8.20 28.12 -11.96
N PRO A 368 7.70 26.91 -12.25
CA PRO A 368 6.71 26.68 -13.29
C PRO A 368 5.41 27.47 -13.07
N ASN A 369 4.76 27.88 -14.15
CA ASN A 369 3.45 28.51 -14.07
C ASN A 369 2.41 27.52 -13.47
N PRO A 370 1.58 27.91 -12.49
CA PRO A 370 0.53 27.03 -11.96
C PRO A 370 -0.51 26.55 -12.98
N ASN A 371 -0.62 27.24 -14.13
CA ASN A 371 -1.49 26.88 -15.25
C ASN A 371 -0.69 26.31 -16.44
N VAL A 372 0.52 25.80 -16.21
CA VAL A 372 1.28 25.08 -17.23
C VAL A 372 0.52 23.80 -17.61
N GLN A 373 0.58 23.47 -18.89
CA GLN A 373 0.12 22.22 -19.44
C GLN A 373 1.27 21.58 -20.21
N VAL A 374 1.39 20.27 -20.07
CA VAL A 374 2.38 19.46 -20.76
C VAL A 374 1.66 18.59 -21.78
N VAL A 375 2.16 18.59 -23.01
CA VAL A 375 1.66 17.76 -24.11
C VAL A 375 2.76 16.79 -24.52
N PHE A 376 2.44 15.50 -24.53
CA PHE A 376 3.34 14.40 -24.87
C PHE A 376 2.91 13.73 -26.15
N GLY A 377 3.86 13.36 -27.00
CA GLY A 377 3.67 12.35 -28.03
C GLY A 377 4.41 11.06 -27.65
N PHE A 378 3.69 9.99 -27.38
CA PHE A 378 4.26 8.67 -27.07
C PHE A 378 4.14 7.72 -28.25
N ASP A 379 5.20 6.95 -28.50
CA ASP A 379 5.17 5.79 -29.39
C ASP A 379 4.85 4.53 -28.56
N SER A 380 3.58 4.38 -28.21
CA SER A 380 3.11 3.33 -27.30
C SER A 380 3.27 1.92 -27.90
N ARG A 381 3.22 1.80 -29.24
CA ARG A 381 3.35 0.54 -29.99
C ARG A 381 4.75 0.26 -30.53
N GLY A 382 5.70 1.19 -30.40
CA GLY A 382 7.07 1.03 -30.89
C GLY A 382 7.20 1.08 -32.42
N ALA A 383 6.32 1.81 -33.10
CA ALA A 383 6.28 1.94 -34.56
C ALA A 383 7.21 3.05 -35.10
N GLY A 384 7.91 3.77 -34.22
CA GLY A 384 8.85 4.85 -34.55
C GLY A 384 8.21 6.23 -34.68
N ALA A 385 6.91 6.37 -34.45
CA ALA A 385 6.17 7.63 -34.46
C ALA A 385 5.22 7.71 -33.28
N ALA A 386 4.97 8.92 -32.78
CA ALA A 386 3.99 9.11 -31.71
C ALA A 386 2.59 8.70 -32.19
N ASP A 387 1.94 7.80 -31.44
CA ASP A 387 0.60 7.29 -31.70
C ASP A 387 -0.38 7.56 -30.56
N THR A 388 0.11 8.03 -29.41
CA THR A 388 -0.70 8.42 -28.26
C THR A 388 -0.31 9.83 -27.84
N ILE A 389 -1.28 10.75 -27.88
CA ILE A 389 -1.09 12.11 -27.37
C ILE A 389 -1.67 12.18 -25.96
N VAL A 390 -0.84 12.53 -24.98
CA VAL A 390 -1.28 12.77 -23.60
C VAL A 390 -1.19 14.25 -23.31
N VAL A 391 -2.20 14.78 -22.63
CA VAL A 391 -2.24 16.14 -22.13
C VAL A 391 -2.35 16.08 -20.61
N ALA A 392 -1.45 16.74 -19.91
CA ALA A 392 -1.41 16.80 -18.46
C ALA A 392 -1.35 18.24 -17.96
N ASN A 393 -2.21 18.56 -16.99
CA ASN A 393 -2.14 19.78 -16.22
C ASN A 393 -2.73 19.51 -14.83
N ARG A 394 -2.78 20.54 -13.98
CA ARG A 394 -3.27 20.42 -12.60
C ARG A 394 -4.74 19.98 -12.50
N ASP A 395 -5.56 20.29 -13.51
CA ASP A 395 -6.99 20.03 -13.46
C ASP A 395 -7.34 18.63 -13.98
N ARG A 396 -6.60 18.14 -14.99
CA ARG A 396 -6.86 16.85 -15.62
C ARG A 396 -5.66 16.31 -16.40
N ILE A 397 -5.62 14.98 -16.48
CA ILE A 397 -4.66 14.24 -17.31
C ILE A 397 -5.46 13.29 -18.20
N TYR A 398 -5.26 13.36 -19.51
CA TYR A 398 -6.08 12.61 -20.47
C TYR A 398 -5.34 12.29 -21.77
N ILE A 399 -5.80 11.24 -22.45
CA ILE A 399 -5.44 10.93 -23.83
C ILE A 399 -6.29 11.80 -24.76
N GLN A 400 -5.65 12.48 -25.70
CA GLN A 400 -6.28 13.22 -26.78
C GLN A 400 -6.27 12.35 -28.05
N PRO A 401 -7.37 11.67 -28.39
CA PRO A 401 -7.44 10.90 -29.63
C PRO A 401 -7.50 11.84 -30.84
N GLU A 402 -7.16 11.31 -32.03
CA GLU A 402 -7.30 12.02 -33.31
C GLU A 402 -8.76 12.43 -33.58
N ALA A 403 -9.71 11.59 -33.19
CA ALA A 403 -11.14 11.84 -33.24
C ALA A 403 -11.85 11.20 -32.05
N GLY A 404 -12.90 11.84 -31.54
CA GLY A 404 -13.69 11.34 -30.41
C GLY A 404 -13.48 12.11 -29.10
N ALA A 405 -14.02 11.57 -28.02
CA ALA A 405 -13.96 12.18 -26.70
C ALA A 405 -12.59 11.94 -26.04
N GLN A 406 -12.17 12.88 -25.20
CA GLN A 406 -10.97 12.75 -24.38
C GLN A 406 -11.13 11.62 -23.36
N ILE A 407 -10.05 10.87 -23.13
CA ILE A 407 -10.06 9.71 -22.23
C ILE A 407 -9.25 10.04 -20.99
N SER A 408 -9.90 10.13 -19.83
CA SER A 408 -9.24 10.43 -18.55
C SER A 408 -8.25 9.32 -18.14
N ILE A 409 -7.15 9.71 -17.49
CA ILE A 409 -6.17 8.79 -16.92
C ILE A 409 -6.15 8.99 -15.38
N PRO A 410 -7.07 8.34 -14.64
CA PRO A 410 -7.33 8.67 -13.24
C PRO A 410 -6.19 8.30 -12.26
N ASP A 411 -5.27 7.40 -12.65
CA ASP A 411 -4.10 7.00 -11.86
C ASP A 411 -2.79 7.68 -12.30
N ALA A 412 -2.87 8.62 -13.24
CA ALA A 412 -1.78 9.54 -13.51
C ALA A 412 -1.75 10.66 -12.46
N ALA A 413 -0.58 11.23 -12.25
CA ALA A 413 -0.39 12.34 -11.32
C ALA A 413 0.45 13.44 -11.96
N PHE A 414 0.16 14.69 -11.58
CA PHE A 414 0.79 15.90 -12.08
C PHE A 414 0.93 16.90 -10.93
N VAL A 415 2.16 17.20 -10.55
CA VAL A 415 2.47 18.06 -9.40
C VAL A 415 3.42 19.17 -9.83
N ILE A 416 3.20 20.37 -9.29
CA ILE A 416 4.04 21.55 -9.55
C ILE A 416 4.51 22.11 -8.22
N ALA A 417 5.83 22.27 -8.07
CA ALA A 417 6.44 23.14 -7.07
C ALA A 417 7.61 23.91 -7.69
N ASP A 418 8.87 23.55 -7.38
CA ASP A 418 10.06 24.14 -8.01
C ASP A 418 10.27 23.59 -9.42
N SER A 419 9.81 22.35 -9.64
CA SER A 419 9.77 21.66 -10.93
C SER A 419 8.37 21.06 -11.17
N ILE A 420 8.18 20.48 -12.34
CA ILE A 420 6.97 19.72 -12.66
C ILE A 420 7.29 18.23 -12.57
N GLU A 421 6.54 17.51 -11.76
CA GLU A 421 6.61 16.06 -11.68
C GLU A 421 5.38 15.40 -12.27
N LEU A 422 5.61 14.30 -12.99
CA LEU A 422 4.55 13.48 -13.56
C LEU A 422 4.78 12.00 -13.30
N ARG A 423 3.66 11.30 -13.07
CA ARG A 423 3.56 9.85 -13.14
C ARG A 423 2.48 9.46 -14.14
N LEU A 424 2.82 8.63 -15.12
CA LEU A 424 1.93 8.16 -16.17
C LEU A 424 1.96 6.62 -16.27
N PRO A 425 0.81 5.93 -16.36
CA PRO A 425 0.78 4.48 -16.41
C PRO A 425 1.31 3.92 -17.74
N LEU A 426 2.09 2.83 -17.68
CA LEU A 426 2.70 2.23 -18.88
C LEU A 426 1.70 1.62 -19.86
N ARG A 427 0.47 1.31 -19.42
CA ARG A 427 -0.60 0.91 -20.35
C ARG A 427 -0.94 2.02 -21.35
N VAL A 428 -0.65 3.28 -21.01
CA VAL A 428 -0.88 4.45 -21.87
C VAL A 428 0.40 4.81 -22.61
N THR A 429 1.53 4.92 -21.91
CA THR A 429 2.77 5.43 -22.50
C THR A 429 3.53 4.39 -23.31
N GLY A 430 3.22 3.10 -23.12
CA GLY A 430 4.05 2.00 -23.57
C GLY A 430 5.41 1.96 -22.86
N ILE A 431 6.33 1.14 -23.38
CA ILE A 431 7.64 0.87 -22.76
C ILE A 431 8.82 1.46 -23.54
N SER A 432 8.55 2.43 -24.42
CA SER A 432 9.57 3.09 -25.24
C SER A 432 10.71 3.65 -24.38
N SER A 433 11.94 3.58 -24.90
CA SER A 433 13.12 4.20 -24.28
C SER A 433 13.25 5.69 -24.61
N ARG A 434 12.32 6.24 -25.40
CA ARG A 434 12.28 7.64 -25.77
C ARG A 434 10.86 8.18 -25.82
N ILE A 435 10.71 9.45 -25.45
CA ILE A 435 9.51 10.24 -25.71
C ILE A 435 9.84 11.10 -26.95
N PRO A 436 9.19 10.84 -28.10
CA PRO A 436 9.42 11.60 -29.33
C PRO A 436 9.41 13.11 -29.15
N SER A 437 8.36 13.66 -28.51
CA SER A 437 8.21 15.09 -28.30
C SER A 437 7.46 15.36 -26.99
N LEU A 438 7.89 16.41 -26.27
CA LEU A 438 7.28 16.93 -25.06
C LEU A 438 7.26 18.45 -25.15
N CYS A 439 6.09 19.05 -25.01
CA CYS A 439 5.90 20.50 -25.14
C CYS A 439 5.21 21.10 -23.91
N LEU A 440 5.70 22.26 -23.46
CA LEU A 440 5.04 23.11 -22.47
C LEU A 440 4.20 24.18 -23.15
N ASN A 441 2.96 24.33 -22.69
CA ASN A 441 2.08 25.42 -23.08
C ASN A 441 1.23 25.90 -21.89
N SER A 442 0.35 26.88 -22.13
CA SER A 442 -0.61 27.31 -21.11
C SER A 442 -1.92 26.55 -21.24
N ALA A 443 -2.42 26.03 -20.10
CA ALA A 443 -3.77 25.46 -19.99
C ALA A 443 -4.87 26.53 -20.15
N ARG A 444 -4.53 27.82 -20.03
CA ARG A 444 -5.45 28.94 -20.22
C ARG A 444 -5.30 29.55 -21.60
N GLU A 445 -6.41 29.96 -22.17
CA GLU A 445 -6.40 30.80 -23.36
C GLU A 445 -5.76 32.15 -23.03
N LEU A 446 -4.62 32.42 -23.64
CA LEU A 446 -3.90 33.68 -23.50
C LEU A 446 -4.40 34.67 -24.56
N ALA A 447 -4.49 35.95 -24.20
CA ALA A 447 -4.84 37.01 -25.14
C ALA A 447 -3.87 37.08 -26.35
N PHE A 448 -2.64 36.62 -26.16
CA PHE A 448 -1.65 36.43 -27.21
C PHE A 448 -1.10 35.00 -27.07
N PRO A 449 -1.45 34.08 -27.99
CA PRO A 449 -0.93 32.72 -27.98
C PRO A 449 0.59 32.74 -28.10
N THR A 450 1.28 32.16 -27.11
CA THR A 450 2.73 31.92 -27.18
C THR A 450 2.97 30.56 -27.84
N PRO A 451 3.99 30.44 -28.71
CA PRO A 451 4.43 29.13 -29.18
C PRO A 451 4.73 28.20 -27.99
N PRO A 452 4.40 26.90 -28.08
CA PRO A 452 4.84 25.94 -27.08
C PRO A 452 6.36 25.80 -27.10
N ASP A 453 6.97 25.57 -25.93
CA ASP A 453 8.40 25.24 -25.82
C ASP A 453 8.53 23.72 -25.82
N CYS A 454 9.24 23.16 -26.80
CA CYS A 454 9.26 21.73 -27.06
C CYS A 454 10.68 21.16 -26.98
N ILE A 455 10.79 20.01 -26.32
CA ILE A 455 11.99 19.17 -26.31
C ILE A 455 11.72 17.86 -27.03
N GLU A 456 12.65 17.49 -27.91
CA GLU A 456 12.55 16.30 -28.74
C GLU A 456 13.40 15.15 -28.18
N SER A 457 12.93 13.92 -28.39
CA SER A 457 13.66 12.67 -28.12
C SER A 457 14.15 12.49 -26.67
N VAL A 458 13.31 12.86 -25.69
CA VAL A 458 13.61 12.69 -24.26
C VAL A 458 13.96 11.23 -23.96
N ALA A 459 15.13 11.00 -23.37
CA ALA A 459 15.59 9.67 -23.00
C ALA A 459 14.85 9.16 -21.75
N VAL A 460 14.39 7.90 -21.79
CA VAL A 460 13.72 7.23 -20.68
C VAL A 460 14.58 6.07 -20.18
N THR A 461 15.02 6.14 -18.92
CA THR A 461 15.79 5.06 -18.28
C THR A 461 14.86 3.99 -17.70
N SER A 462 15.15 2.70 -17.89
CA SER A 462 14.36 1.62 -17.26
C SER A 462 15.07 1.12 -16.00
N ILE A 463 14.41 1.13 -14.84
CA ILE A 463 15.09 0.84 -13.55
C ILE A 463 14.79 -0.55 -12.94
N GLY A 464 13.93 -1.39 -13.53
CA GLY A 464 13.71 -2.78 -13.08
C GLY A 464 13.10 -2.92 -11.67
N GLU A 465 12.48 -1.84 -11.18
CA GLU A 465 11.72 -1.79 -9.93
C GLU A 465 10.22 -1.89 -10.19
N ASN A 466 9.43 -2.22 -9.17
CA ASN A 466 7.97 -2.18 -9.25
C ASN A 466 7.42 -0.90 -8.62
N ASP A 467 6.21 -0.52 -8.96
CA ASP A 467 5.49 0.47 -8.16
C ASP A 467 4.91 -0.19 -6.90
N PRO A 468 4.93 0.47 -5.72
CA PRO A 468 4.29 -0.07 -4.53
C PRO A 468 2.75 -0.15 -4.67
N ALA A 469 2.14 0.54 -5.64
CA ALA A 469 0.72 0.46 -5.92
C ALA A 469 0.44 0.43 -7.44
N ALA A 470 0.29 -0.78 -7.99
CA ALA A 470 0.04 -0.97 -9.42
C ALA A 470 -1.34 -0.52 -9.91
N ILE A 471 -2.26 -0.14 -9.02
CA ILE A 471 -3.59 0.38 -9.34
C ILE A 471 -3.78 1.57 -8.40
N ARG A 472 -3.99 2.77 -8.93
CA ARG A 472 -4.16 4.01 -8.13
C ARG A 472 -5.41 4.80 -8.53
N PHE A 473 -6.37 4.12 -9.15
CA PHE A 473 -7.67 4.69 -9.49
C PHE A 473 -8.76 3.99 -8.71
N GLU A 474 -9.85 4.71 -8.46
CA GLU A 474 -11.02 4.21 -7.75
C GLU A 474 -11.69 3.08 -8.53
N SER A 475 -11.82 1.92 -7.89
CA SER A 475 -12.48 0.75 -8.44
C SER A 475 -12.92 -0.19 -7.33
N ASP A 476 -14.22 -0.30 -7.12
CA ASP A 476 -14.80 -1.19 -6.11
C ASP A 476 -14.82 -2.66 -6.55
N LEU A 477 -14.58 -2.94 -7.85
CA LEU A 477 -14.53 -4.29 -8.38
C LEU A 477 -13.11 -4.64 -8.84
N LEU A 478 -12.44 -5.43 -8.01
CA LEU A 478 -11.11 -5.97 -8.26
C LEU A 478 -11.21 -7.46 -8.55
N VAL A 479 -10.26 -7.95 -9.34
CA VAL A 479 -10.13 -9.37 -9.70
C VAL A 479 -8.72 -9.85 -9.49
N THR A 480 -8.60 -11.03 -8.90
CA THR A 480 -7.34 -11.75 -8.72
C THR A 480 -7.27 -12.87 -9.75
N VAL A 481 -6.15 -12.98 -10.46
CA VAL A 481 -5.92 -14.10 -11.38
C VAL A 481 -5.70 -15.39 -10.59
N ILE A 482 -6.53 -16.41 -10.83
CA ILE A 482 -6.43 -17.73 -10.21
C ILE A 482 -6.15 -18.77 -11.28
N SER A 483 -4.94 -19.33 -11.30
CA SER A 483 -4.50 -20.33 -12.26
C SER A 483 -3.29 -21.12 -11.78
N THR A 484 -3.14 -22.35 -12.25
CA THR A 484 -1.93 -23.17 -12.02
C THR A 484 -0.76 -22.79 -12.93
N SER A 485 -0.99 -21.94 -13.94
CA SER A 485 0.00 -21.47 -14.89
C SER A 485 -0.25 -20.03 -15.32
N ARG A 486 0.68 -19.42 -16.07
CA ARG A 486 0.47 -18.08 -16.62
C ARG A 486 -0.68 -18.10 -17.62
N ILE A 487 -1.55 -17.10 -17.56
CA ILE A 487 -2.72 -16.96 -18.44
C ILE A 487 -2.48 -15.89 -19.50
N ASN A 488 -3.26 -15.91 -20.59
CA ASN A 488 -3.15 -14.89 -21.64
C ASN A 488 -4.01 -13.67 -21.31
N LEU A 489 -3.42 -12.48 -21.45
CA LEU A 489 -4.15 -11.22 -21.57
C LEU A 489 -4.32 -10.88 -23.05
N ARG A 490 -5.53 -10.55 -23.49
CA ARG A 490 -5.86 -10.41 -24.92
C ARG A 490 -6.35 -9.03 -25.31
N ASN A 491 -6.22 -8.70 -26.60
CA ASN A 491 -6.71 -7.45 -27.18
C ASN A 491 -8.25 -7.36 -27.25
N GLY A 492 -8.96 -8.49 -27.15
CA GLY A 492 -10.42 -8.52 -27.23
C GLY A 492 -11.02 -9.76 -26.56
N PRO A 493 -12.36 -9.80 -26.40
CA PRO A 493 -13.08 -10.86 -25.71
C PRO A 493 -13.19 -12.12 -26.57
N GLY A 494 -12.13 -12.93 -26.59
CA GLY A 494 -12.13 -14.19 -27.33
C GLY A 494 -10.73 -14.77 -27.57
N THR A 495 -10.67 -16.08 -27.84
CA THR A 495 -9.40 -16.78 -28.10
C THR A 495 -8.80 -16.47 -29.47
N ASN A 496 -9.61 -15.91 -30.38
CA ASN A 496 -9.24 -15.43 -31.71
C ASN A 496 -8.52 -14.06 -31.69
N PHE A 497 -8.61 -13.30 -30.60
CA PHE A 497 -7.92 -12.03 -30.46
C PHE A 497 -6.44 -12.22 -30.10
N GLY A 498 -5.59 -11.31 -30.56
CA GLY A 498 -4.15 -11.33 -30.27
C GLY A 498 -3.85 -11.30 -28.77
N VAL A 499 -2.77 -11.99 -28.39
CA VAL A 499 -2.26 -12.00 -27.01
C VAL A 499 -1.35 -10.79 -26.81
N ILE A 500 -1.66 -9.96 -25.82
CA ILE A 500 -0.83 -8.83 -25.40
C ILE A 500 0.41 -9.35 -24.67
N THR A 501 0.16 -10.20 -23.67
CA THR A 501 1.19 -10.77 -22.80
C THR A 501 0.62 -11.97 -22.03
N THR A 502 1.44 -12.57 -21.18
CA THR A 502 0.98 -13.56 -20.20
C THR A 502 1.05 -13.00 -18.79
N ILE A 503 0.11 -13.37 -17.93
CA ILE A 503 -0.05 -12.87 -16.56
C ILE A 503 0.11 -14.03 -15.56
N PRO A 504 0.92 -13.88 -14.50
CA PRO A 504 1.06 -14.91 -13.47
C PRO A 504 -0.17 -14.99 -12.55
N ASN A 505 -0.32 -16.12 -11.86
CA ASN A 505 -1.26 -16.28 -10.75
C ASN A 505 -1.06 -15.22 -9.66
N GLY A 506 -2.13 -14.82 -8.98
CA GLY A 506 -2.14 -13.82 -7.92
C GLY A 506 -2.27 -12.38 -8.41
N ARG A 507 -1.88 -12.07 -9.66
CA ARG A 507 -1.91 -10.69 -10.14
C ARG A 507 -3.32 -10.10 -10.06
N VAL A 508 -3.42 -8.96 -9.38
CA VAL A 508 -4.66 -8.19 -9.21
C VAL A 508 -4.82 -7.17 -10.34
N PHE A 509 -6.08 -6.98 -10.77
CA PHE A 509 -6.52 -5.93 -11.67
C PHE A 509 -7.81 -5.30 -11.17
N ALA A 510 -8.09 -4.08 -11.62
CA ALA A 510 -9.46 -3.59 -11.64
C ALA A 510 -10.21 -4.23 -12.81
N ALA A 511 -11.45 -4.63 -12.59
CA ALA A 511 -12.36 -5.02 -13.65
C ALA A 511 -13.16 -3.79 -14.09
N VAL A 512 -13.07 -3.43 -15.38
CA VAL A 512 -13.60 -2.15 -15.90
C VAL A 512 -14.72 -2.34 -16.91
N GLY A 513 -14.94 -3.57 -17.37
CA GLY A 513 -15.99 -3.89 -18.33
C GLY A 513 -16.08 -5.39 -18.57
N ARG A 514 -17.11 -5.79 -19.31
CA ARG A 514 -17.33 -7.18 -19.73
C ARG A 514 -17.83 -7.25 -21.16
N ASP A 515 -17.78 -8.43 -21.74
CA ASP A 515 -18.53 -8.72 -22.96
C ASP A 515 -20.02 -8.93 -22.65
N ALA A 516 -20.83 -9.01 -23.69
CA ALA A 516 -22.28 -9.14 -23.54
C ALA A 516 -22.68 -10.40 -22.73
N ALA A 517 -21.91 -11.49 -22.89
CA ALA A 517 -22.14 -12.76 -22.21
C ALA A 517 -21.55 -12.82 -20.79
N GLY A 518 -20.62 -11.93 -20.43
CA GLY A 518 -19.87 -11.99 -19.17
C GLY A 518 -18.83 -13.14 -19.12
N GLU A 519 -18.48 -13.70 -20.26
CA GLU A 519 -17.45 -14.74 -20.39
C GLU A 519 -16.03 -14.14 -20.41
N TRP A 520 -15.93 -12.86 -20.77
CA TRP A 520 -14.68 -12.13 -20.84
C TRP A 520 -14.78 -10.82 -20.07
N ILE A 521 -13.78 -10.55 -19.25
CA ILE A 521 -13.70 -9.36 -18.42
C ILE A 521 -12.55 -8.50 -18.94
N GLN A 522 -12.86 -7.23 -19.18
CA GLN A 522 -11.84 -6.23 -19.45
C GLN A 522 -11.22 -5.81 -18.13
N VAL A 523 -9.91 -5.99 -18.02
CA VAL A 523 -9.12 -5.75 -16.82
C VAL A 523 -8.07 -4.68 -17.05
N GLN A 524 -7.71 -3.95 -16.01
CA GLN A 524 -6.77 -2.83 -16.08
C GLN A 524 -5.93 -2.68 -14.80
N ASN A 525 -4.64 -2.36 -14.99
CA ASN A 525 -3.75 -1.81 -13.97
C ASN A 525 -2.76 -0.81 -14.63
N ALA A 526 -1.80 -0.28 -13.89
CA ALA A 526 -0.81 0.67 -14.42
C ALA A 526 -0.07 0.16 -15.66
N ARG A 527 0.26 -1.14 -15.70
CA ARG A 527 1.04 -1.74 -16.76
C ARG A 527 0.24 -2.21 -17.97
N TYR A 528 -0.95 -2.74 -17.76
CA TYR A 528 -1.71 -3.44 -18.79
C TYR A 528 -3.20 -3.10 -18.78
N GLN A 529 -3.80 -3.16 -19.96
CA GLN A 529 -5.24 -3.20 -20.18
C GLN A 529 -5.55 -4.28 -21.23
N GLY A 530 -6.58 -5.08 -21.02
CA GLY A 530 -6.97 -6.13 -21.97
C GLY A 530 -8.06 -7.04 -21.42
N TRP A 531 -8.22 -8.21 -22.03
CA TRP A 531 -9.32 -9.14 -21.75
C TRP A 531 -8.82 -10.48 -21.21
N ILE A 532 -9.50 -10.97 -20.17
CA ILE A 532 -9.26 -12.28 -19.53
C ILE A 532 -10.59 -13.03 -19.43
N ALA A 533 -10.57 -14.35 -19.63
CA ALA A 533 -11.76 -15.17 -19.46
C ALA A 533 -12.19 -15.21 -17.99
N SER A 534 -13.48 -15.03 -17.70
CA SER A 534 -14.00 -14.83 -16.35
C SER A 534 -13.71 -16.00 -15.40
N PHE A 535 -13.68 -17.23 -15.90
CA PHE A 535 -13.38 -18.43 -15.09
C PHE A 535 -11.94 -18.49 -14.55
N LEU A 536 -11.04 -17.62 -15.00
CA LEU A 536 -9.66 -17.49 -14.52
C LEU A 536 -9.50 -16.39 -13.46
N LEU A 537 -10.61 -15.75 -13.06
CA LEU A 537 -10.63 -14.61 -12.15
C LEU A 537 -11.44 -14.93 -10.90
N ALA A 538 -10.92 -14.53 -9.74
CA ALA A 538 -11.66 -14.42 -8.49
C ALA A 538 -12.01 -12.95 -8.24
N PRO A 539 -13.25 -12.52 -8.47
CA PRO A 539 -13.69 -11.14 -8.22
C PRO A 539 -14.02 -10.92 -6.75
N ASN A 540 -13.85 -9.69 -6.26
CA ASN A 540 -14.38 -9.29 -4.95
C ASN A 540 -15.87 -8.88 -4.97
N GLY A 541 -16.55 -9.00 -6.12
CA GLY A 541 -17.94 -8.62 -6.27
C GLY A 541 -18.61 -9.23 -7.51
N ASP A 542 -19.77 -8.69 -7.89
CA ASP A 542 -20.53 -9.18 -9.05
C ASP A 542 -19.96 -8.66 -10.38
N LEU A 543 -19.31 -9.54 -11.15
CA LEU A 543 -18.84 -9.22 -12.50
C LEU A 543 -19.97 -8.86 -13.48
N GLN A 544 -21.21 -9.28 -13.23
CA GLN A 544 -22.34 -8.94 -14.10
C GLN A 544 -22.78 -7.48 -13.97
N SER A 545 -22.42 -6.83 -12.86
CA SER A 545 -22.64 -5.40 -12.63
C SER A 545 -21.77 -4.51 -13.53
N LEU A 546 -20.71 -5.06 -14.11
CA LEU A 546 -19.83 -4.33 -15.02
C LEU A 546 -20.59 -3.89 -16.29
N PRO A 547 -20.25 -2.70 -16.82
CA PRO A 547 -20.77 -2.27 -18.10
C PRO A 547 -20.32 -3.21 -19.22
N VAL A 548 -21.21 -3.43 -20.19
CA VAL A 548 -20.81 -4.11 -21.44
C VAL A 548 -19.93 -3.15 -22.23
N ALA A 549 -18.65 -3.49 -22.39
CA ALA A 549 -17.74 -2.68 -23.19
C ALA A 549 -18.09 -2.87 -24.67
N THR A 550 -18.37 -1.78 -25.36
CA THR A 550 -18.54 -1.75 -26.81
C THR A 550 -17.16 -1.79 -27.47
N GLU A 551 -17.01 -2.59 -28.52
CA GLU A 551 -15.77 -2.70 -29.32
C GLU A 551 -15.30 -1.35 -29.90
#